data_AF-A0A1G9WNW3-F1
#
_entry.id   AF-A0A1G9WNW3-F1
#
_cell.length_a   1.000
_cell.length_b   1.000
_cell.length_c   1.000
_cell.angle_alpha   90.00
_cell.angle_beta   90.00
_cell.angle_gamma   90.00
#
_symmetry.space_group_name_H-M   'P 1'
#
loop_
_entity.id
_entity.type
_entity.pdbx_description
1 polymer ?
#
loop_
_entity_poly.entity_id
_entity_poly.type
_entity_poly.pdbx_seq_one_letter_code
_entity_poly.pdbx_strand_id
1 'polypeptide(L)'
;MKNLSNNNLHFNDDPEENMRIENELLQLKLKAELGAETYISGHFPPEVENEFLKNVLAFEKSFSTAKMKNIFELLDKPEYLPTAELDDHAIELALDELFALMKKKQIALDFSGPYNSRTKYKFITEEFFNEEVSDNMIPGMIWHFTYEEYHPNHQLDIESKTISFMSAWINQKITKDYLDLADTFIMPNGHILRKDEIATKIKNMCRSFPEFKDCRYKIDKVDFEFQNDTGMGFAEGIVKYNAISRNHERIAVEGPFKFYFTMEFNCWSIYYFIFPGFELQFEE
;
A
#
# COMPACT_ATOMS: atom_id res chain seq x y z
N MET A 1 22.11 -20.93 -37.21
CA MET A 1 21.21 -20.15 -36.34
C MET A 1 20.81 -18.89 -37.10
N LYS A 2 19.57 -18.82 -37.61
CA LYS A 2 19.07 -17.68 -38.39
C LYS A 2 18.46 -16.65 -37.43
N ASN A 3 18.84 -15.38 -37.61
CA ASN A 3 18.28 -14.20 -36.95
C ASN A 3 16.75 -14.19 -37.06
N LEU A 4 16.07 -14.15 -35.93
CA LEU A 4 14.61 -14.03 -35.79
C LEU A 4 14.15 -12.57 -35.66
N SER A 5 14.98 -11.60 -36.03
CA SER A 5 14.76 -10.19 -35.69
C SER A 5 13.99 -9.37 -36.73
N ASN A 6 13.24 -9.96 -37.68
CA ASN A 6 12.45 -9.18 -38.65
C ASN A 6 11.41 -10.01 -39.42
N ASN A 7 10.49 -10.70 -38.73
CA ASN A 7 9.36 -11.33 -39.42
C ASN A 7 8.05 -10.59 -39.08
N ASN A 8 7.66 -9.65 -39.94
CA ASN A 8 6.24 -9.34 -40.13
C ASN A 8 5.59 -10.61 -40.68
N LEU A 9 5.03 -11.43 -39.79
CA LEU A 9 4.33 -12.65 -40.17
C LEU A 9 2.99 -12.24 -40.80
N HIS A 10 2.89 -12.39 -42.12
CA HIS A 10 1.66 -12.11 -42.88
C HIS A 10 0.82 -13.39 -42.89
N PHE A 11 -0.18 -13.47 -42.02
CA PHE A 11 -1.03 -14.65 -41.86
C PHE A 11 -2.32 -14.58 -42.70
N ASN A 12 -2.79 -13.38 -43.02
CA ASN A 12 -4.01 -13.07 -43.76
C ASN A 12 -3.86 -11.76 -44.57
N ASP A 13 -4.70 -11.53 -45.59
CA ASP A 13 -4.72 -10.28 -46.37
C ASP A 13 -5.33 -9.09 -45.60
N ASP A 14 -5.90 -9.36 -44.43
CA ASP A 14 -6.41 -8.35 -43.50
C ASP A 14 -5.32 -7.96 -42.47
N PRO A 15 -4.81 -6.72 -42.50
CA PRO A 15 -3.82 -6.23 -41.56
C PRO A 15 -4.30 -6.25 -40.09
N GLU A 16 -5.60 -6.04 -39.85
CA GLU A 16 -6.14 -6.02 -38.49
C GLU A 16 -6.12 -7.43 -37.88
N GLU A 17 -6.49 -8.44 -38.67
CA GLU A 17 -6.48 -9.83 -38.24
C GLU A 17 -5.05 -10.34 -37.99
N ASN A 18 -4.07 -9.91 -38.79
CA ASN A 18 -2.65 -10.21 -38.53
C ASN A 18 -2.20 -9.67 -37.18
N MET A 19 -2.62 -8.46 -36.82
CA MET A 19 -2.28 -7.83 -35.54
C MET A 19 -2.91 -8.58 -34.35
N ARG A 20 -4.15 -9.05 -34.50
CA ARG A 20 -4.82 -9.87 -33.48
C ARG A 20 -4.10 -11.19 -33.25
N ILE A 21 -3.67 -11.87 -34.31
CA ILE A 21 -2.87 -13.10 -34.23
C ILE A 21 -1.53 -12.84 -33.54
N GLU A 22 -0.88 -11.71 -33.85
CA GLU A 22 0.38 -11.32 -33.18
C GLU A 22 0.17 -11.09 -31.68
N ASN A 23 -0.95 -10.46 -31.28
CA ASN A 23 -1.29 -10.25 -29.87
C ASN A 23 -1.51 -11.57 -29.14
N GLU A 24 -2.28 -12.50 -29.72
CA GLU A 24 -2.48 -13.84 -29.14
C GLU A 24 -1.16 -14.59 -28.97
N LEU A 25 -0.27 -14.50 -29.97
CA LEU A 25 1.05 -15.11 -29.89
C LEU A 25 1.91 -14.48 -28.78
N LEU A 26 1.86 -13.16 -28.60
CA LEU A 26 2.56 -12.45 -27.52
C LEU A 26 2.03 -12.84 -26.14
N GLN A 27 0.71 -12.93 -25.97
CA GLN A 27 0.09 -13.40 -24.72
C GLN A 27 0.51 -14.84 -24.40
N LEU A 28 0.47 -15.75 -25.39
CA LEU A 28 0.93 -17.13 -25.23
C LEU A 28 2.41 -17.17 -24.85
N LYS A 29 3.24 -16.31 -25.45
CA LYS A 29 4.67 -16.22 -25.14
C LYS A 29 4.92 -15.72 -23.72
N LEU A 30 4.20 -14.68 -23.28
CA LEU A 30 4.25 -14.19 -21.90
C LEU A 30 3.87 -15.29 -20.90
N LYS A 31 2.79 -16.02 -21.17
CA LYS A 31 2.36 -17.14 -20.33
C LYS A 31 3.37 -18.28 -20.31
N ALA A 32 3.90 -18.67 -21.47
CA ALA A 32 4.80 -19.81 -21.59
C ALA A 32 6.21 -19.52 -21.04
N GLU A 33 6.77 -18.33 -21.29
CA GLU A 33 8.13 -17.98 -20.87
C GLU A 33 8.18 -17.47 -19.42
N LEU A 34 7.12 -16.79 -18.94
CA LEU A 34 7.16 -16.01 -17.70
C LEU A 34 6.02 -16.35 -16.72
N GLY A 35 5.11 -17.26 -17.09
CA GLY A 35 3.97 -17.64 -16.25
C GLY A 35 2.91 -16.55 -16.09
N ALA A 36 3.02 -15.44 -16.83
CA ALA A 36 2.12 -14.30 -16.70
C ALA A 36 0.71 -14.63 -17.24
N GLU A 37 -0.32 -14.34 -16.44
CA GLU A 37 -1.71 -14.36 -16.92
C GLU A 37 -2.11 -12.96 -17.37
N THR A 38 -2.32 -12.79 -18.67
CA THR A 38 -2.75 -11.51 -19.26
C THR A 38 -4.27 -11.39 -19.21
N TYR A 39 -4.78 -10.56 -18.32
CA TYR A 39 -6.20 -10.22 -18.25
C TYR A 39 -6.46 -8.91 -18.99
N ILE A 40 -6.54 -8.96 -20.32
CA ILE A 40 -6.87 -7.78 -21.13
C ILE A 40 -8.40 -7.67 -21.20
N SER A 41 -8.96 -6.81 -20.35
CA SER A 41 -10.38 -6.48 -20.36
C SER A 41 -10.64 -5.23 -21.20
N GLY A 42 -11.37 -5.36 -22.31
CA GLY A 42 -11.81 -4.23 -23.14
C GLY A 42 -11.64 -4.47 -24.64
N HIS A 43 -12.39 -3.73 -25.46
CA HIS A 43 -12.18 -3.69 -26.92
C HIS A 43 -11.20 -2.57 -27.25
N PHE A 44 -9.91 -2.88 -27.22
CA PHE A 44 -8.86 -1.97 -27.69
C PHE A 44 -8.57 -2.18 -29.17
N PRO A 45 -8.12 -1.14 -29.90
CA PRO A 45 -7.53 -1.33 -31.22
C PRO A 45 -6.36 -2.32 -31.12
N PRO A 46 -6.23 -3.29 -32.04
CA PRO A 46 -5.20 -4.32 -31.98
C PRO A 46 -3.77 -3.76 -31.87
N GLU A 47 -3.49 -2.61 -32.45
CA GLU A 47 -2.17 -1.95 -32.38
C GLU A 47 -1.81 -1.51 -30.97
N VAL A 48 -2.79 -1.01 -30.20
CA VAL A 48 -2.58 -0.53 -28.82
C VAL A 48 -2.30 -1.70 -27.89
N GLU A 49 -3.05 -2.79 -28.05
CA GLU A 49 -2.81 -4.03 -27.31
C GLU A 49 -1.43 -4.61 -27.67
N ASN A 50 -1.05 -4.58 -28.94
CA ASN A 50 0.25 -5.06 -29.39
C ASN A 50 1.41 -4.31 -28.74
N GLU A 51 1.33 -2.97 -28.74
CA GLU A 51 2.34 -2.12 -28.10
C GLU A 51 2.43 -2.39 -26.59
N PHE A 52 1.28 -2.52 -25.92
CA PHE A 52 1.22 -2.87 -24.51
C PHE A 52 1.89 -4.23 -24.24
N LEU A 53 1.53 -5.29 -24.97
CA LEU A 53 2.10 -6.62 -24.78
C LEU A 53 3.61 -6.66 -25.05
N LYS A 54 4.09 -5.90 -26.05
CA LYS A 54 5.53 -5.75 -26.31
C LYS A 54 6.24 -5.07 -25.14
N ASN A 55 5.64 -4.03 -24.56
CA ASN A 55 6.18 -3.33 -23.40
C ASN A 55 6.21 -4.24 -22.16
N VAL A 56 5.15 -5.02 -21.90
CA VAL A 56 5.10 -6.01 -20.81
C VAL A 56 6.17 -7.08 -21.01
N LEU A 57 6.31 -7.64 -22.21
CA LEU A 57 7.33 -8.66 -22.49
C LEU A 57 8.75 -8.11 -22.32
N ALA A 58 9.00 -6.87 -22.76
CA ALA A 58 10.30 -6.22 -22.57
C ALA A 58 10.58 -5.98 -21.07
N PHE A 59 9.57 -5.54 -20.32
CA PHE A 59 9.64 -5.36 -18.87
C PHE A 59 10.02 -6.67 -18.17
N GLU A 60 9.23 -7.73 -18.33
CA GLU A 60 9.44 -9.01 -17.67
C GLU A 60 10.79 -9.66 -18.03
N LYS A 61 11.23 -9.52 -19.29
CA LYS A 61 12.56 -9.98 -19.71
C LYS A 61 13.69 -9.19 -19.07
N SER A 62 13.52 -7.87 -18.93
CA SER A 62 14.50 -7.04 -18.24
C SER A 62 14.63 -7.45 -16.78
N PHE A 63 13.53 -7.78 -16.09
CA PHE A 63 13.52 -8.24 -14.70
C PHE A 63 14.16 -9.64 -14.56
N SER A 64 13.77 -10.62 -15.38
CA SER A 64 14.26 -12.00 -15.28
C SER A 64 15.76 -12.18 -15.57
N THR A 65 16.40 -11.20 -16.21
CA THR A 65 17.84 -11.23 -16.54
C THR A 65 18.65 -10.14 -15.83
N ALA A 66 17.98 -9.33 -15.00
CA ALA A 66 18.62 -8.26 -14.26
C ALA A 66 19.66 -8.83 -13.29
N LYS A 67 20.78 -8.13 -13.18
CA LYS A 67 21.77 -8.44 -12.14
C LYS A 67 21.31 -7.79 -10.85
N MET A 68 21.47 -8.49 -9.73
CA MET A 68 21.31 -7.86 -8.43
C MET A 68 22.47 -6.90 -8.19
N LYS A 69 22.18 -5.73 -7.64
CA LYS A 69 23.14 -4.77 -7.10
C LYS A 69 22.63 -4.27 -5.77
N ASN A 70 23.54 -3.94 -4.87
CA ASN A 70 23.12 -3.28 -3.64
C ASN A 70 22.92 -1.78 -3.85
N ILE A 71 22.17 -1.14 -2.94
CA ILE A 71 21.92 0.30 -2.98
C ILE A 71 23.23 1.10 -2.97
N PHE A 72 24.25 0.67 -2.22
CA PHE A 72 25.55 1.35 -2.19
C PHE A 72 26.20 1.45 -3.58
N GLU A 73 26.17 0.38 -4.36
CA GLU A 73 26.68 0.34 -5.72
C GLU A 73 25.85 1.20 -6.68
N LEU A 74 24.53 1.22 -6.52
CA LEU A 74 23.62 2.03 -7.35
C LEU A 74 23.81 3.53 -7.14
N LEU A 75 24.18 3.92 -5.92
CA LEU A 75 24.54 5.28 -5.56
C LEU A 75 25.96 5.67 -5.97
N ASP A 76 26.66 4.85 -6.76
CA ASP A 76 28.06 5.02 -7.17
C ASP A 76 29.05 5.02 -6.00
N LYS A 77 28.77 4.25 -4.94
CA LYS A 77 29.67 4.05 -3.79
C LYS A 77 30.06 5.38 -3.13
N PRO A 78 29.09 6.17 -2.61
CA PRO A 78 29.38 7.44 -1.97
C PRO A 78 30.34 7.25 -0.78
N GLU A 79 31.25 8.18 -0.56
CA GLU A 79 32.03 8.19 0.67
C GLU A 79 31.12 8.57 1.84
N TYR A 80 31.19 7.83 2.94
CA TYR A 80 30.46 8.11 4.17
C TYR A 80 31.30 7.71 5.38
N LEU A 81 31.03 8.34 6.51
CA LEU A 81 31.64 7.98 7.79
C LEU A 81 30.63 7.20 8.63
N PRO A 82 31.08 6.22 9.43
CA PRO A 82 30.21 5.52 10.35
C PRO A 82 29.51 6.50 11.30
N THR A 83 28.26 6.19 11.67
CA THR A 83 27.45 7.03 12.56
C THR A 83 28.16 7.38 13.88
N ALA A 84 29.01 6.46 14.37
CA ALA A 84 29.77 6.62 15.61
C ALA A 84 30.87 7.71 15.54
N GLU A 85 31.28 8.12 14.35
CA GLU A 85 32.34 9.09 14.11
C GLU A 85 31.82 10.52 13.89
N LEU A 86 30.50 10.69 13.81
CA LEU A 86 29.84 11.96 13.51
C LEU A 86 29.03 12.50 14.69
N ASP A 87 29.12 13.80 14.92
CA ASP A 87 28.17 14.51 15.79
C ASP A 87 26.82 14.73 15.11
N ASP A 88 25.81 15.18 15.87
CA ASP A 88 24.44 15.30 15.36
C ASP A 88 24.31 16.34 14.24
N HIS A 89 25.11 17.41 14.26
CA HIS A 89 25.06 18.44 13.23
C HIS A 89 25.67 17.94 11.91
N ALA A 90 26.81 17.23 11.99
CA ALA A 90 27.42 16.60 10.83
C ALA A 90 26.52 15.52 10.23
N ILE A 91 25.78 14.78 11.07
CA ILE A 91 24.79 13.79 10.61
C ILE A 91 23.65 14.46 9.83
N GLU A 92 23.10 15.57 10.31
CA GLU A 92 22.02 16.28 9.60
C GLU A 92 22.47 16.69 8.20
N LEU A 93 23.66 17.28 8.07
CA LEU A 93 24.23 17.67 6.78
C LEU A 93 24.47 16.46 5.87
N ALA A 94 25.09 15.40 6.39
CA ALA A 94 25.36 14.18 5.62
C ALA A 94 24.07 13.48 5.18
N LEU A 95 23.03 13.52 6.02
CA LEU A 95 21.72 12.94 5.70
C LEU A 95 21.04 13.70 4.55
N ASP A 96 21.09 15.03 4.55
CA ASP A 96 20.57 15.86 3.45
C ASP A 96 21.27 15.57 2.12
N GLU A 97 22.60 15.40 2.15
CA GLU A 97 23.40 15.02 0.97
C GLU A 97 23.02 13.63 0.45
N LEU A 98 22.82 12.66 1.35
CA LEU A 98 22.40 11.31 0.98
C LEU A 98 20.99 11.29 0.36
N PHE A 99 20.03 12.03 0.91
CA PHE A 99 18.69 12.13 0.31
C PHE A 99 18.73 12.81 -1.05
N ALA A 100 19.54 13.86 -1.22
CA ALA A 100 19.73 14.50 -2.52
C ALA A 100 20.35 13.54 -3.55
N LEU A 101 21.32 12.72 -3.14
CA LEU A 101 21.95 11.70 -3.97
C LEU A 101 20.95 10.60 -4.37
N MET A 102 20.21 10.04 -3.41
CA MET A 102 19.18 9.03 -3.67
C MET A 102 18.12 9.56 -4.64
N LYS A 103 17.62 10.79 -4.42
CA LYS A 103 16.66 11.43 -5.32
C LYS A 103 17.21 11.59 -6.75
N LYS A 104 18.47 11.99 -6.90
CA LYS A 104 19.14 12.08 -8.22
C LYS A 104 19.20 10.72 -8.91
N LYS A 105 19.31 9.64 -8.13
CA LYS A 105 19.33 8.24 -8.57
C LYS A 105 17.93 7.61 -8.63
N GLN A 106 16.86 8.40 -8.54
CA GLN A 106 15.46 7.93 -8.56
C GLN A 106 15.18 6.86 -7.49
N ILE A 107 15.81 7.01 -6.32
CA ILE A 107 15.54 6.22 -5.12
C ILE A 107 14.89 7.16 -4.10
N ALA A 108 13.75 6.74 -3.58
CA ALA A 108 13.04 7.39 -2.48
C ALA A 108 13.02 6.44 -1.28
N LEU A 109 13.39 6.95 -0.11
CA LEU A 109 13.30 6.24 1.15
C LEU A 109 12.51 7.10 2.13
N ASP A 110 11.33 6.62 2.51
CA ASP A 110 10.45 7.31 3.42
C ASP A 110 10.47 6.68 4.82
N PHE A 111 10.13 7.50 5.81
CA PHE A 111 10.02 7.12 7.21
C PHE A 111 8.66 7.59 7.70
N SER A 112 7.81 6.66 8.12
CA SER A 112 6.47 6.98 8.60
C SER A 112 6.52 7.57 10.01
N GLY A 113 7.45 7.08 10.84
CA GLY A 113 7.63 7.52 12.22
C GLY A 113 8.53 8.76 12.43
N PRO A 114 8.44 9.41 13.61
CA PRO A 114 9.26 10.56 13.96
C PRO A 114 10.66 10.15 14.43
N TYR A 115 11.47 9.57 13.55
CA TYR A 115 12.85 9.20 13.88
C TYR A 115 13.80 10.39 13.77
N ASN A 116 14.76 10.45 14.69
CA ASN A 116 15.83 11.44 14.65
C ASN A 116 16.81 11.18 13.49
N SER A 117 17.58 12.21 13.13
CA SER A 117 18.53 12.16 12.00
C SER A 117 19.57 11.06 12.15
N ARG A 118 20.03 10.79 13.38
CA ARG A 118 21.01 9.74 13.67
C ARG A 118 20.47 8.34 13.38
N THR A 119 19.24 8.04 13.75
CA THR A 119 18.57 6.76 13.42
C THR A 119 18.42 6.61 11.92
N LYS A 120 17.97 7.65 11.21
CA LYS A 120 17.81 7.63 9.75
C LYS A 120 19.13 7.40 9.03
N TYR A 121 20.15 8.16 9.41
CA TYR A 121 21.49 8.05 8.83
C TYR A 121 22.08 6.65 9.04
N LYS A 122 22.02 6.17 10.29
CA LYS A 122 22.49 4.83 10.66
C LYS A 122 21.86 3.75 9.79
N PHE A 123 20.53 3.78 9.66
CA PHE A 123 19.82 2.82 8.83
C PHE A 123 20.30 2.88 7.38
N ILE A 124 20.41 4.08 6.80
CA ILE A 124 20.86 4.24 5.41
C ILE A 124 22.24 3.62 5.20
N THR A 125 23.22 4.02 6.03
CA THR A 125 24.63 3.67 5.80
C THR A 125 25.00 2.26 6.26
N GLU A 126 24.38 1.75 7.33
CA GLU A 126 24.76 0.48 7.96
C GLU A 126 23.87 -0.69 7.53
N GLU A 127 22.65 -0.41 7.04
CA GLU A 127 21.68 -1.44 6.68
C GLU A 127 21.23 -1.31 5.22
N PHE A 128 20.57 -0.21 4.85
CA PHE A 128 19.94 -0.02 3.54
C PHE A 128 20.95 -0.07 2.38
N PHE A 129 22.18 0.38 2.58
CA PHE A 129 23.26 0.27 1.60
C PHE A 129 23.56 -1.17 1.18
N ASN A 130 23.28 -2.15 2.05
CA ASN A 130 23.44 -3.58 1.76
C ASN A 130 22.21 -4.20 1.11
N GLU A 131 21.09 -3.48 1.00
CA GLU A 131 19.87 -3.99 0.39
C GLU A 131 20.11 -4.30 -1.09
N GLU A 132 19.80 -5.54 -1.49
CA GLU A 132 19.98 -6.00 -2.86
C GLU A 132 18.71 -5.79 -3.68
N VAL A 133 18.86 -5.09 -4.80
CA VAL A 133 17.75 -4.83 -5.73
C VAL A 133 18.16 -5.20 -7.15
N SER A 134 17.18 -5.50 -7.97
CA SER A 134 17.38 -5.82 -9.38
C SER A 134 17.82 -4.56 -10.14
N ASP A 135 18.98 -4.58 -10.81
CA ASP A 135 19.53 -3.48 -11.60
C ASP A 135 18.83 -3.35 -12.96
N ASN A 136 17.58 -2.95 -12.93
CA ASN A 136 16.75 -2.75 -14.11
C ASN A 136 15.86 -1.52 -14.00
N MET A 137 16.43 -0.45 -13.44
CA MET A 137 15.74 0.83 -13.32
C MET A 137 15.21 1.29 -14.69
N ILE A 138 13.89 1.46 -14.75
CA ILE A 138 13.21 1.94 -15.95
C ILE A 138 13.24 3.47 -15.93
N PRO A 139 13.68 4.13 -17.03
CA PRO A 139 13.69 5.58 -17.11
C PRO A 139 12.32 6.18 -16.77
N GLY A 140 12.30 7.09 -15.79
CA GLY A 140 11.08 7.74 -15.32
C GLY A 140 10.37 7.03 -14.16
N MET A 141 10.83 5.86 -13.73
CA MET A 141 10.36 5.21 -12.51
C MET A 141 11.27 5.54 -11.32
N ILE A 142 10.66 5.67 -10.15
CA ILE A 142 11.33 5.83 -8.86
C ILE A 142 11.19 4.52 -8.09
N TRP A 143 12.29 4.00 -7.55
CA TRP A 143 12.22 2.95 -6.55
C TRP A 143 11.89 3.56 -5.20
N HIS A 144 10.82 3.06 -4.60
CA HIS A 144 10.31 3.56 -3.35
C HIS A 144 10.47 2.50 -2.27
N PHE A 145 11.11 2.88 -1.18
CA PHE A 145 11.34 2.05 0.00
C PHE A 145 10.76 2.75 1.21
N THR A 146 10.35 1.97 2.20
CA THR A 146 9.85 2.50 3.45
C THR A 146 10.64 1.88 4.60
N TYR A 147 11.14 2.69 5.52
CA TYR A 147 11.89 2.18 6.68
C TYR A 147 11.10 1.11 7.46
N GLU A 148 9.79 1.28 7.60
CA GLU A 148 8.91 0.33 8.29
C GLU A 148 8.77 -1.05 7.59
N GLU A 149 9.23 -1.21 6.34
CA GLU A 149 9.33 -2.52 5.68
C GLU A 149 10.45 -3.37 6.32
N TYR A 150 11.48 -2.72 6.86
CA TYR A 150 12.64 -3.35 7.51
C TYR A 150 12.50 -3.36 9.03
N HIS A 151 11.93 -2.28 9.58
CA HIS A 151 11.74 -2.08 11.02
C HIS A 151 10.27 -1.75 11.30
N PRO A 152 9.37 -2.75 11.34
CA PRO A 152 7.94 -2.52 11.50
C PRO A 152 7.59 -1.72 12.75
N ASN A 153 6.81 -0.65 12.56
CA ASN A 153 6.28 0.16 13.66
C ASN A 153 4.79 -0.14 13.85
N HIS A 154 4.49 -1.26 14.53
CA HIS A 154 3.12 -1.74 14.70
C HIS A 154 2.22 -0.75 15.45
N GLN A 155 2.78 -0.01 16.42
CA GLN A 155 2.03 1.02 17.11
C GLN A 155 1.56 2.10 16.13
N LEU A 156 2.48 2.63 15.34
CA LEU A 156 2.17 3.68 14.36
C LEU A 156 1.20 3.19 13.29
N ASP A 157 1.32 1.95 12.83
CA ASP A 157 0.40 1.39 11.83
C ASP A 157 -1.02 1.27 12.39
N ILE A 158 -1.17 0.74 13.61
CA ILE A 158 -2.47 0.67 14.30
C ILE A 158 -3.06 2.08 14.51
N GLU A 159 -2.26 3.06 14.92
CA GLU A 159 -2.68 4.45 15.06
C GLU A 159 -3.13 5.04 13.72
N SER A 160 -2.34 4.84 12.65
CA SER A 160 -2.62 5.35 11.32
C SER A 160 -3.89 4.75 10.72
N LYS A 161 -4.11 3.45 10.89
CA LYS A 161 -5.33 2.75 10.47
C LYS A 161 -6.56 3.20 11.26
N THR A 162 -6.39 3.45 12.55
CA THR A 162 -7.45 4.04 13.39
C THR A 162 -7.87 5.41 12.85
N ILE A 163 -6.90 6.27 12.52
CA ILE A 163 -7.15 7.60 11.95
C ILE A 163 -7.76 7.50 10.54
N SER A 164 -7.25 6.60 9.70
CA SER A 164 -7.79 6.29 8.37
C SER A 164 -9.27 5.92 8.46
N PHE A 165 -9.63 5.03 9.40
CA PHE A 165 -11.02 4.63 9.61
C PHE A 165 -11.88 5.81 10.00
N MET A 166 -11.47 6.63 10.97
CA MET A 166 -12.23 7.81 11.38
C MET A 166 -12.40 8.81 10.24
N SER A 167 -11.35 9.03 9.44
CA SER A 167 -11.43 9.87 8.25
C SER A 167 -12.41 9.30 7.23
N ALA A 168 -12.33 8.00 6.94
CA ALA A 168 -13.25 7.32 6.03
C ALA A 168 -14.69 7.34 6.54
N TRP A 169 -14.90 7.21 7.84
CA TRP A 169 -16.20 7.32 8.50
C TRP A 169 -16.83 8.68 8.28
N ILE A 170 -16.11 9.75 8.60
CA ILE A 170 -16.59 11.13 8.49
C ILE A 170 -16.86 11.51 7.03
N ASN A 171 -16.01 11.04 6.12
CA ASN A 171 -16.18 11.24 4.68
C ASN A 171 -17.18 10.26 4.05
N GLN A 172 -17.76 9.33 4.82
CA GLN A 172 -18.70 8.31 4.36
C GLN A 172 -18.14 7.44 3.21
N LYS A 173 -16.84 7.13 3.27
CA LYS A 173 -16.08 6.39 2.26
C LYS A 173 -15.83 4.92 2.61
N ILE A 174 -16.38 4.43 3.72
CA ILE A 174 -16.27 3.01 4.08
C ILE A 174 -17.18 2.20 3.15
N THR A 175 -16.56 1.43 2.26
CA THR A 175 -17.23 0.53 1.31
C THR A 175 -16.74 -0.90 1.52
N LYS A 176 -17.27 -1.85 0.74
CA LYS A 176 -16.78 -3.24 0.73
C LYS A 176 -15.30 -3.38 0.33
N ASP A 177 -14.76 -2.38 -0.37
CA ASP A 177 -13.39 -2.36 -0.89
C ASP A 177 -12.45 -1.58 0.05
N TYR A 178 -12.93 -1.20 1.24
CA TYR A 178 -12.10 -0.50 2.22
C TYR A 178 -11.04 -1.44 2.82
N LEU A 179 -9.77 -1.08 2.60
CA LEU A 179 -8.62 -1.95 2.82
C LEU A 179 -8.30 -2.21 4.30
N ASP A 180 -8.63 -1.27 5.20
CA ASP A 180 -8.30 -1.42 6.62
C ASP A 180 -9.29 -2.31 7.38
N LEU A 181 -10.38 -2.79 6.76
CA LEU A 181 -11.25 -3.81 7.36
C LEU A 181 -10.70 -5.21 7.09
N ALA A 182 -10.79 -6.10 8.07
CA ALA A 182 -10.60 -7.53 7.87
C ALA A 182 -11.74 -8.13 7.02
N ASP A 183 -11.50 -9.27 6.37
CA ASP A 183 -12.53 -9.93 5.55
C ASP A 183 -13.69 -10.51 6.38
N THR A 184 -13.41 -10.84 7.64
CA THR A 184 -14.39 -11.35 8.59
C THR A 184 -14.31 -10.58 9.91
N PHE A 185 -15.47 -10.42 10.54
CA PHE A 185 -15.65 -9.74 11.81
C PHE A 185 -16.26 -10.70 12.82
N ILE A 186 -15.56 -10.91 13.95
CA ILE A 186 -16.02 -11.79 15.03
C ILE A 186 -16.74 -10.93 16.06
N MET A 187 -18.04 -11.16 16.22
CA MET A 187 -18.89 -10.42 17.15
C MET A 187 -18.76 -10.97 18.58
N PRO A 188 -19.07 -10.16 19.62
CA PRO A 188 -19.03 -10.62 21.01
C PRO A 188 -19.94 -11.82 21.32
N ASN A 189 -21.02 -12.00 20.56
CA ASN A 189 -21.92 -13.15 20.68
C ASN A 189 -21.44 -14.40 19.89
N GLY A 190 -20.27 -14.33 19.25
CA GLY A 190 -19.71 -15.40 18.44
C GLY A 190 -20.20 -15.44 16.99
N HIS A 191 -21.10 -14.54 16.57
CA HIS A 191 -21.50 -14.43 15.16
C HIS A 191 -20.35 -13.88 14.32
N ILE A 192 -20.19 -14.43 13.11
CA ILE A 192 -19.20 -13.96 12.14
C ILE A 192 -19.93 -13.21 11.04
N LEU A 193 -19.50 -11.98 10.77
CA LEU A 193 -20.00 -11.15 9.68
C LEU A 193 -18.90 -10.93 8.64
N ARG A 194 -19.27 -10.91 7.36
CA ARG A 194 -18.35 -10.56 6.28
C ARG A 194 -18.21 -9.05 6.14
N LYS A 195 -17.07 -8.60 5.61
CA LYS A 195 -16.75 -7.19 5.35
C LYS A 195 -17.86 -6.43 4.60
N ASP A 196 -18.46 -7.06 3.59
CA ASP A 196 -19.53 -6.48 2.78
C ASP A 196 -20.83 -6.26 3.58
N GLU A 197 -21.14 -7.16 4.52
CA GLU A 197 -22.27 -7.01 5.45
C GLU A 197 -22.04 -5.82 6.40
N ILE A 198 -20.83 -5.69 6.96
CA ILE A 198 -20.45 -4.56 7.82
C ILE A 198 -20.51 -3.24 7.04
N ALA A 199 -19.91 -3.18 5.85
CA ALA A 199 -19.95 -2.00 5.01
C ALA A 199 -21.40 -1.60 4.65
N THR A 200 -22.27 -2.59 4.41
CA THR A 200 -23.69 -2.35 4.16
C THR A 200 -24.40 -1.78 5.39
N LYS A 201 -24.14 -2.31 6.59
CA LYS A 201 -24.69 -1.77 7.85
C LYS A 201 -24.24 -0.34 8.10
N ILE A 202 -22.96 -0.03 7.90
CA ILE A 202 -22.42 1.35 8.01
C ILE A 202 -23.12 2.26 7.00
N LYS A 203 -23.18 1.86 5.73
CA LYS A 203 -23.84 2.63 4.66
C LYS A 203 -25.31 2.89 4.97
N ASN A 204 -26.02 1.89 5.50
CA ASN A 204 -27.43 2.03 5.88
C ASN A 204 -27.62 3.03 7.01
N MET A 205 -26.74 3.03 8.02
CA MET A 205 -26.75 4.03 9.09
C MET A 205 -26.49 5.45 8.52
N CYS A 206 -25.49 5.61 7.65
CA CYS A 206 -25.16 6.90 7.04
C CYS A 206 -26.31 7.49 6.20
N ARG A 207 -27.29 6.70 5.72
CA ARG A 207 -28.44 7.22 4.95
C ARG A 207 -29.29 8.24 5.71
N SER A 208 -29.28 8.16 7.04
CA SER A 208 -29.99 9.10 7.94
C SER A 208 -29.26 10.43 8.10
N PHE A 209 -27.95 10.45 7.85
CA PHE A 209 -27.06 11.57 8.08
C PHE A 209 -26.27 11.90 6.80
N PRO A 210 -26.76 12.82 5.96
CA PRO A 210 -26.06 13.20 4.72
C PRO A 210 -24.63 13.72 4.93
N GLU A 211 -24.28 14.18 6.13
CA GLU A 211 -22.97 14.77 6.38
C GLU A 211 -22.51 14.57 7.84
N PHE A 212 -21.20 14.38 8.01
CA PHE A 212 -20.52 14.45 9.30
C PHE A 212 -19.48 15.58 9.30
N LYS A 213 -19.42 16.39 10.38
CA LYS A 213 -18.56 17.58 10.49
C LYS A 213 -17.84 17.68 11.83
N ASP A 214 -16.80 18.51 11.86
CA ASP A 214 -16.02 18.89 13.05
C ASP A 214 -15.48 17.68 13.85
N CYS A 215 -14.97 16.66 13.14
CA CYS A 215 -14.39 15.49 13.79
C CYS A 215 -13.14 15.89 14.58
N ARG A 216 -13.12 15.53 15.86
CA ARG A 216 -11.98 15.61 16.76
C ARG A 216 -11.87 14.30 17.48
N TYR A 217 -10.65 13.82 17.66
CA TYR A 217 -10.40 12.58 18.37
C TYR A 217 -9.14 12.70 19.21
N LYS A 218 -9.03 11.79 20.18
CA LYS A 218 -7.83 11.54 20.95
C LYS A 218 -7.68 10.03 21.07
N ILE A 219 -6.55 9.50 20.64
CA ILE A 219 -6.16 8.11 20.91
C ILE A 219 -5.48 8.12 22.28
N ASP A 220 -6.01 7.35 23.22
CA ASP A 220 -5.52 7.29 24.59
C ASP A 220 -4.54 6.13 24.79
N LYS A 221 -4.80 4.99 24.14
CA LYS A 221 -3.95 3.80 24.24
C LYS A 221 -3.94 3.02 22.93
N VAL A 222 -2.75 2.58 22.56
CA VAL A 222 -2.51 1.53 21.56
C VAL A 222 -1.67 0.45 22.22
N ASP A 223 -2.02 -0.81 21.96
CA ASP A 223 -1.32 -1.98 22.49
C ASP A 223 -1.43 -3.12 21.49
N PHE A 224 -0.44 -4.01 21.49
CA PHE A 224 -0.44 -5.18 20.63
C PHE A 224 0.41 -6.30 21.22
N GLU A 225 0.05 -7.53 20.89
CA GLU A 225 0.77 -8.73 21.25
C GLU A 225 0.89 -9.65 20.04
N PHE A 226 1.97 -10.43 20.02
CA PHE A 226 2.22 -11.41 18.98
C PHE A 226 2.16 -12.82 19.55
N GLN A 227 1.58 -13.71 18.78
CA GLN A 227 1.62 -15.14 18.98
C GLN A 227 2.18 -15.80 17.71
N ASN A 228 3.49 -16.02 17.68
CA ASN A 228 4.22 -16.43 16.47
C ASN A 228 4.06 -15.37 15.35
N ASP A 229 3.63 -15.78 14.15
CA ASP A 229 3.49 -14.93 12.97
C ASP A 229 2.15 -14.19 12.90
N THR A 230 1.27 -14.38 13.89
CA THR A 230 0.00 -13.64 14.02
C THR A 230 0.06 -12.72 15.21
N GLY A 231 -0.76 -11.67 15.17
CA GLY A 231 -0.80 -10.66 16.21
C GLY A 231 -2.21 -10.15 16.45
N MET A 232 -2.46 -9.71 17.67
CA MET A 232 -3.68 -9.03 18.05
C MET A 232 -3.32 -7.66 18.62
N GLY A 233 -4.10 -6.65 18.26
CA GLY A 233 -3.86 -5.28 18.70
C GLY A 233 -5.16 -4.55 18.97
N PHE A 234 -5.06 -3.41 19.64
CA PHE A 234 -6.19 -2.51 19.77
C PHE A 234 -5.74 -1.05 19.84
N ALA A 235 -6.68 -0.17 19.49
CA ALA A 235 -6.59 1.26 19.75
C ALA A 235 -7.88 1.73 20.43
N GLU A 236 -7.76 2.53 21.49
CA GLU A 236 -8.91 3.10 22.19
C GLU A 236 -8.71 4.58 22.50
N GLY A 237 -9.82 5.28 22.64
CA GLY A 237 -9.82 6.71 22.95
C GLY A 237 -11.20 7.32 22.85
N ILE A 238 -11.26 8.62 22.60
CA ILE A 238 -12.51 9.38 22.51
C ILE A 238 -12.60 10.08 21.16
N VAL A 239 -13.80 10.07 20.58
CA VAL A 239 -14.12 10.81 19.36
C VAL A 239 -15.34 11.70 19.58
N LYS A 240 -15.32 12.85 18.93
CA LYS A 240 -16.41 13.82 18.90
C LYS A 240 -16.60 14.32 17.47
N TYR A 241 -17.83 14.29 16.98
CA TYR A 241 -18.19 14.85 15.67
C TYR A 241 -19.66 15.28 15.68
N ASN A 242 -20.12 15.86 14.58
CA ASN A 242 -21.50 16.27 14.42
C ASN A 242 -22.12 15.57 13.22
N ALA A 243 -23.25 14.91 13.44
CA ALA A 243 -24.08 14.38 12.37
C ALA A 243 -25.11 15.44 11.97
N ILE A 244 -25.16 15.76 10.68
CA ILE A 244 -26.13 16.70 10.13
C ILE A 244 -27.28 15.88 9.56
N SER A 245 -28.48 16.07 10.10
CA SER A 245 -29.68 15.41 9.58
C SER A 245 -30.14 16.05 8.27
N ARG A 246 -31.07 15.40 7.55
CA ARG A 246 -31.68 15.97 6.33
C ARG A 246 -32.42 17.29 6.59
N ASN A 247 -32.85 17.52 7.84
CA ASN A 247 -33.50 18.76 8.25
C ASN A 247 -32.49 19.83 8.68
N HIS A 248 -31.19 19.63 8.41
CA HIS A 248 -30.08 20.50 8.82
C HIS A 248 -29.93 20.63 10.34
N GLU A 249 -30.50 19.69 11.10
CA GLU A 249 -30.30 19.62 12.54
C GLU A 249 -28.92 19.06 12.83
N ARG A 250 -28.20 19.72 13.74
CA ARG A 250 -26.88 19.31 14.21
C ARG A 250 -27.03 18.41 15.43
N ILE A 251 -26.67 17.14 15.28
CA ILE A 251 -26.64 16.18 16.37
C ILE A 251 -25.18 15.98 16.79
N ALA A 252 -24.84 16.39 18.00
CA ALA A 252 -23.52 16.15 18.56
C ALA A 252 -23.38 14.67 18.93
N VAL A 253 -22.36 14.01 18.39
CA VAL A 253 -21.99 12.64 18.73
C VAL A 253 -20.64 12.68 19.43
N GLU A 254 -20.59 12.11 20.63
CA GLU A 254 -19.39 12.05 21.45
C GLU A 254 -19.39 10.74 22.22
N GLY A 255 -18.24 10.07 22.29
CA GLY A 255 -18.12 8.86 23.08
C GLY A 255 -16.78 8.16 22.91
N PRO A 256 -16.56 7.10 23.69
CA PRO A 256 -15.38 6.27 23.54
C PRO A 256 -15.46 5.48 22.23
N PHE A 257 -14.30 5.26 21.62
CA PHE A 257 -14.14 4.27 20.56
C PHE A 257 -13.14 3.21 21.00
N LYS A 258 -13.25 2.03 20.40
CA LYS A 258 -12.25 0.97 20.50
C LYS A 258 -12.20 0.17 19.20
N PHE A 259 -11.03 0.03 18.62
CA PHE A 259 -10.76 -0.79 17.44
C PHE A 259 -9.92 -1.98 17.85
N TYR A 260 -10.26 -3.16 17.34
CA TYR A 260 -9.49 -4.38 17.51
C TYR A 260 -8.94 -4.81 16.16
N PHE A 261 -7.66 -5.16 16.16
CA PHE A 261 -6.88 -5.45 14.98
C PHE A 261 -6.34 -6.88 15.04
N THR A 262 -6.30 -7.51 13.88
CA THR A 262 -5.59 -8.77 13.64
C THR A 262 -4.46 -8.51 12.67
N MET A 263 -3.31 -9.16 12.89
CA MET A 263 -2.16 -9.14 11.99
C MET A 263 -2.17 -10.43 11.17
N GLU A 264 -2.37 -10.29 9.86
CA GLU A 264 -2.27 -11.38 8.90
C GLU A 264 -1.42 -10.92 7.71
N PHE A 265 -0.49 -11.77 7.25
CA PHE A 265 0.44 -11.44 6.16
C PHE A 265 1.17 -10.10 6.34
N ASN A 266 1.61 -9.83 7.58
CA ASN A 266 2.27 -8.59 7.97
C ASN A 266 1.43 -7.30 7.76
N CYS A 267 0.11 -7.44 7.66
CA CYS A 267 -0.84 -6.33 7.56
C CYS A 267 -1.82 -6.31 8.75
N TRP A 268 -1.90 -5.18 9.45
CA TRP A 268 -2.96 -4.96 10.45
C TRP A 268 -4.30 -4.66 9.78
N SER A 269 -5.36 -5.31 10.26
CA SER A 269 -6.74 -5.12 9.77
C SER A 269 -7.74 -5.08 10.92
N ILE A 270 -8.74 -4.20 10.83
CA ILE A 270 -9.80 -4.06 11.84
C ILE A 270 -10.78 -5.21 11.69
N TYR A 271 -10.88 -6.09 12.70
CA TYR A 271 -11.84 -7.20 12.71
C TYR A 271 -13.01 -6.98 13.68
N TYR A 272 -12.93 -5.97 14.55
CA TYR A 272 -14.03 -5.57 15.42
C TYR A 272 -13.84 -4.12 15.87
N PHE A 273 -14.94 -3.38 16.07
CA PHE A 273 -14.87 -2.02 16.59
C PHE A 273 -16.12 -1.62 17.35
N ILE A 274 -15.93 -0.67 18.27
CA ILE A 274 -16.95 0.10 18.97
C ILE A 274 -16.73 1.54 18.55
N PHE A 275 -17.74 2.18 17.95
CA PHE A 275 -17.64 3.56 17.50
C PHE A 275 -18.94 4.32 17.79
N PRO A 276 -18.88 5.54 18.37
CA PRO A 276 -20.08 6.33 18.65
C PRO A 276 -20.92 6.56 17.39
N GLY A 277 -22.24 6.43 17.51
CA GLY A 277 -23.17 6.55 16.39
C GLY A 277 -23.30 5.28 15.53
N PHE A 278 -22.62 4.18 15.91
CA PHE A 278 -22.80 2.87 15.31
C PHE A 278 -23.24 1.84 16.35
N GLU A 279 -24.41 1.27 16.14
CA GLU A 279 -24.87 0.12 16.92
C GLU A 279 -25.08 -1.06 15.98
N LEU A 280 -24.39 -2.16 16.27
CA LEU A 280 -24.64 -3.44 15.62
C LEU A 280 -25.89 -4.04 16.25
N GLN A 281 -27.04 -3.81 15.63
CA GLN A 281 -28.27 -4.51 15.98
C GLN A 281 -28.18 -5.96 15.49
N PHE A 282 -28.39 -6.88 16.43
CA PHE A 282 -28.56 -8.31 16.16
C PHE A 282 -30.07 -8.57 16.03
N GLU A 283 -30.50 -9.06 14.87
CA GLU A 283 -31.81 -9.70 14.80
C GLU A 283 -31.66 -11.06 15.49
N GLU A 284 -32.49 -11.30 16.52
CA GLU A 284 -32.62 -12.62 17.19
C GLU A 284 -33.21 -13.68 16.25
#